data_AF-G8EGL3-F1
#
_entry.id   AF-G8EGL3-F1
#
_cell.length_a   1.000
_cell.length_b   1.000
_cell.length_c   1.000
_cell.angle_alpha   90.00
_cell.angle_beta   90.00
_cell.angle_gamma   90.00
#
_symmetry.space_group_name_H-M   'P 1'
#
loop_
_entity.id
_entity.type
_entity.pdbx_description
1 polymer ?
#
loop_
_entity_poly.entity_id
_entity_poly.type
_entity_poly.pdbx_seq_one_letter_code
_entity_poly.pdbx_strand_id
1 'polypeptide(L)'
;EDQKSFTSIVKYGELKHNGERYTLSLKSENLHYFTRYAYNGRGAELSELLYFNDKLYTIGDKTGIVFEVKHGGDLIPWVILANGPGNQKDGFKAEWATVKDDKLYVGSAGMTFLDKRTGNISKNALWVKEIDKNGEVISINWENQYKKVKDAMG
;
A
#
# COMPACT_ATOMS: atom_id res chain seq x y z
N GLU A 1 -1.03 -10.67 29.50
CA GLU A 1 -2.13 -10.25 28.62
C GLU A 1 -1.76 -10.61 27.19
N ASP A 2 -2.66 -11.28 26.48
CA ASP A 2 -2.41 -11.72 25.11
C ASP A 2 -2.50 -10.50 24.19
N GLN A 3 -1.34 -10.05 23.74
CA GLN A 3 -1.14 -8.69 23.29
C GLN A 3 -1.36 -8.70 21.76
N LYS A 4 -2.59 -8.36 21.35
CA LYS A 4 -3.16 -8.50 19.99
C LYS A 4 -2.12 -8.35 18.87
N SER A 5 -2.01 -9.38 18.03
CA SER A 5 -1.20 -9.40 16.81
C SER A 5 -2.09 -9.55 15.59
N PHE A 6 -1.67 -8.95 14.48
CA PHE A 6 -2.31 -9.05 13.18
C PHE A 6 -1.36 -9.76 12.23
N THR A 7 -1.88 -10.59 11.32
CA THR A 7 -1.09 -11.43 10.43
C THR A 7 -1.54 -11.31 8.98
N SER A 8 -0.58 -11.31 8.08
CA SER A 8 -0.77 -11.56 6.65
C SER A 8 0.11 -12.73 6.22
N ILE A 9 -0.14 -13.27 5.03
CA ILE A 9 0.61 -14.40 4.46
C ILE A 9 1.33 -13.94 3.20
N VAL A 10 2.63 -14.22 3.13
CA VAL A 10 3.41 -14.08 1.91
C VAL A 10 3.71 -15.48 1.36
N LYS A 11 3.40 -15.68 0.08
CA LYS A 11 3.72 -16.91 -0.65
C LYS A 11 4.85 -16.65 -1.63
N TYR A 12 5.88 -17.47 -1.54
CA TYR A 12 7.02 -17.42 -2.44
C TYR A 12 6.84 -18.46 -3.55
N GLY A 13 7.36 -18.16 -4.73
CA GLY A 13 7.31 -19.06 -5.87
C GLY A 13 8.27 -18.63 -6.97
N GLU A 14 8.24 -19.36 -8.08
CA GLU A 14 8.98 -19.09 -9.30
C GLU A 14 8.01 -18.83 -10.44
N LEU A 15 8.26 -17.76 -11.20
CA LEU A 15 7.63 -17.52 -12.48
C LEU A 15 8.67 -17.76 -13.59
N LYS A 16 8.47 -18.80 -14.39
CA LYS A 16 9.39 -19.20 -15.45
C LYS A 16 8.82 -18.87 -16.82
N HIS A 17 9.59 -18.17 -17.65
CA HIS A 17 9.28 -17.97 -19.06
C HIS A 17 9.80 -19.14 -19.89
N ASN A 18 8.92 -19.82 -20.63
CA ASN A 18 9.25 -21.00 -21.44
C ASN A 18 9.22 -20.71 -22.95
N GLY A 19 9.37 -19.44 -23.36
CA GLY A 19 9.36 -18.99 -24.75
C GLY A 19 8.02 -18.41 -25.20
N GLU A 20 6.93 -19.17 -25.06
CA GLU A 20 5.57 -18.71 -25.45
C GLU A 20 4.63 -18.49 -24.26
N ARG A 21 4.94 -19.14 -23.13
CA ARG A 21 4.07 -19.17 -21.95
C ARG A 21 4.89 -19.01 -20.68
N TYR A 22 4.21 -18.55 -19.63
CA TYR A 22 4.73 -18.54 -18.28
C TYR A 22 4.22 -19.74 -17.49
N THR A 23 5.09 -20.32 -16.66
CA THR A 23 4.70 -21.32 -15.65
C THR A 23 4.94 -20.73 -14.27
N LEU A 24 3.92 -20.77 -13.42
CA LEU A 24 4.01 -20.37 -12.01
C LEU A 24 4.11 -21.63 -11.14
N SER A 25 5.13 -21.69 -10.28
CA SER A 25 5.28 -22.72 -9.26
C SER A 25 5.36 -22.07 -7.88
N LEU A 26 4.37 -22.31 -7.02
CA LEU A 26 4.35 -21.78 -5.65
C LEU A 26 4.97 -22.78 -4.67
N LYS A 27 5.73 -22.29 -3.70
CA LYS A 27 6.13 -23.08 -2.53
C LYS A 27 4.87 -23.42 -1.72
N SER A 28 4.86 -24.61 -1.11
CA SER A 28 3.74 -25.07 -0.28
C SER A 28 3.62 -24.32 1.04
N GLU A 29 4.73 -23.76 1.52
CA GLU A 29 4.81 -23.05 2.79
C GLU A 29 4.16 -21.66 2.72
N ASN A 30 3.33 -21.36 3.73
CA ASN A 30 2.85 -20.02 4.01
C ASN A 30 3.79 -19.36 5.01
N LEU A 31 4.42 -18.25 4.62
CA LEU A 31 5.18 -17.44 5.57
C LEU A 31 4.26 -16.39 6.17
N HIS A 32 4.13 -16.42 7.49
CA HIS A 32 3.31 -15.48 8.24
C HIS A 32 4.11 -14.23 8.57
N TYR A 33 3.53 -13.08 8.26
CA TYR A 33 4.11 -11.77 8.53
C TYR A 33 3.24 -11.07 9.55
N PHE A 34 3.84 -10.69 10.68
CA PHE A 34 3.10 -10.18 11.83
C PHE A 34 3.36 -8.70 12.06
N THR A 35 2.34 -8.00 12.53
CA THR A 35 2.48 -6.65 13.07
C THR A 35 1.53 -6.43 14.22
N ARG A 36 1.91 -5.53 15.11
CA ARG A 36 1.09 -5.06 16.23
C ARG A 36 0.53 -3.67 15.98
N TYR A 37 1.03 -3.00 14.94
CA TYR A 37 0.49 -1.74 14.48
C TYR A 37 -0.89 -1.99 13.89
N ALA A 38 -1.87 -1.25 14.42
CA ALA A 38 -3.24 -1.34 13.99
C ALA A 38 -3.91 0.03 14.13
N TYR A 39 -4.90 0.25 13.28
CA TYR A 39 -5.79 1.40 13.36
C TYR A 39 -7.22 0.90 13.53
N ASN A 40 -7.91 1.37 14.57
CA ASN A 40 -9.25 0.89 14.94
C ASN A 40 -9.37 -0.64 15.00
N GLY A 41 -8.36 -1.30 15.57
CA GLY A 41 -8.34 -2.75 15.74
C GLY A 41 -8.14 -3.54 14.45
N ARG A 42 -7.61 -2.91 13.39
CA ARG A 42 -7.29 -3.54 12.10
C ARG A 42 -5.83 -3.30 11.74
N GLY A 43 -5.11 -4.36 11.40
CA GLY A 43 -3.70 -4.36 11.04
C GLY A 43 -3.40 -5.51 10.09
N ALA A 44 -2.19 -5.54 9.54
CA ALA A 44 -1.76 -6.51 8.52
C ALA A 44 -2.68 -6.63 7.28
N GLU A 45 -3.53 -5.63 7.01
CA GLU A 45 -4.27 -5.51 5.76
C GLU A 45 -3.34 -4.91 4.71
N LEU A 46 -2.55 -5.78 4.07
CA LEU A 46 -1.49 -5.41 3.13
C LEU A 46 -2.04 -5.33 1.70
N SER A 47 -1.91 -4.17 1.05
CA SER A 47 -2.54 -3.91 -0.26
C SER A 47 -1.57 -3.83 -1.43
N GLU A 48 -0.27 -4.02 -1.21
CA GLU A 48 0.73 -4.03 -2.28
C GLU A 48 2.02 -4.76 -1.84
N LEU A 49 2.81 -5.25 -2.79
CA LEU A 49 4.15 -5.80 -2.57
C LEU A 49 5.08 -5.39 -3.72
N LEU A 50 6.08 -4.56 -3.44
CA LEU A 50 6.98 -4.05 -4.48
C LEU A 50 8.41 -3.83 -4.02
N TYR A 51 9.33 -3.81 -4.98
CA TYR A 51 10.74 -3.58 -4.74
C TYR A 51 11.10 -2.11 -4.98
N PHE A 52 11.79 -1.49 -4.03
CA PHE A 52 12.25 -0.11 -4.09
C PHE A 52 13.53 0.05 -3.27
N ASN A 53 14.53 0.79 -3.75
CA ASN A 53 15.76 1.09 -3.02
C ASN A 53 16.40 -0.15 -2.36
N ASP A 54 16.59 -1.20 -3.17
CA ASP A 54 17.17 -2.50 -2.80
C ASP A 54 16.43 -3.29 -1.70
N LYS A 55 15.15 -2.96 -1.47
CA LYS A 55 14.32 -3.55 -0.42
C LYS A 55 12.93 -3.90 -0.93
N LEU A 56 12.34 -4.92 -0.33
CA LEU A 56 10.95 -5.30 -0.55
C LEU A 56 10.05 -4.53 0.42
N TYR A 57 8.98 -3.92 -0.07
CA TYR A 57 8.04 -3.13 0.72
C TYR A 57 6.61 -3.60 0.54
N THR A 58 5.82 -3.41 1.59
CA THR A 58 4.36 -3.59 1.59
C THR A 58 3.71 -2.47 2.38
N ILE A 59 2.39 -2.29 2.24
CA ILE A 59 1.69 -1.11 2.79
C ILE A 59 0.40 -1.56 3.46
N GLY A 60 0.24 -1.18 4.73
CA GLY A 60 -0.98 -1.43 5.49
C GLY A 60 -2.06 -0.41 5.16
N ASP A 61 -3.17 -0.81 4.54
CA ASP A 61 -4.22 0.09 4.04
C ASP A 61 -5.11 0.72 5.13
N LYS A 62 -4.99 0.23 6.37
CA LYS A 62 -5.66 0.83 7.55
C LYS A 62 -4.75 1.75 8.33
N THR A 63 -3.49 1.37 8.46
CA THR A 63 -2.52 2.13 9.26
C THR A 63 -1.83 3.21 8.44
N GLY A 64 -1.78 3.07 7.11
CA GLY A 64 -0.97 3.89 6.23
C GLY A 64 0.53 3.65 6.37
N ILE A 65 0.96 2.61 7.10
CA ILE A 65 2.38 2.32 7.32
C ILE A 65 2.93 1.55 6.12
N VAL A 66 4.03 2.05 5.56
CA VAL A 66 4.90 1.33 4.64
C VAL A 66 5.87 0.50 5.48
N PHE A 67 5.87 -0.81 5.27
CA PHE A 67 6.75 -1.76 5.95
C PHE A 67 7.79 -2.29 4.98
N GLU A 68 9.05 -2.33 5.40
CA GLU A 68 10.05 -3.21 4.78
C GLU A 68 9.72 -4.66 5.15
N VAL A 69 9.67 -5.52 4.14
CA VAL A 69 9.38 -6.94 4.24
C VAL A 69 10.69 -7.68 4.33
N LYS A 70 11.02 -8.18 5.52
CA LYS A 70 12.20 -9.01 5.74
C LYS A 70 11.84 -10.48 5.71
N HIS A 71 12.63 -11.26 4.98
CA HIS A 71 12.44 -12.71 4.93
C HIS A 71 12.45 -13.29 6.36
N GLY A 72 11.53 -14.21 6.65
CA GLY A 72 11.34 -14.78 7.99
C GLY A 72 10.11 -14.27 8.75
N GLY A 73 9.34 -13.33 8.19
CA GLY A 73 8.04 -12.91 8.74
C GLY A 73 8.03 -11.52 9.40
N ASP A 74 9.13 -10.77 9.28
CA ASP A 74 9.26 -9.45 9.91
C ASP A 74 8.75 -8.34 9.00
N LEU A 75 7.86 -7.51 9.55
CA LEU A 75 7.39 -6.25 8.95
C LEU A 75 8.00 -5.09 9.72
N ILE A 76 9.03 -4.45 9.15
CA ILE A 76 9.74 -3.33 9.78
C ILE A 76 9.10 -2.01 9.33
N PRO A 77 8.46 -1.23 10.22
CA PRO A 77 7.89 0.06 9.84
C PRO A 77 8.97 0.99 9.30
N TRP A 78 8.71 1.64 8.17
CA TRP A 78 9.62 2.61 7.57
C TRP A 78 9.04 4.03 7.57
N VAL A 79 7.89 4.22 6.94
CA VAL A 79 7.21 5.52 6.79
C VAL A 79 5.72 5.36 7.09
N ILE A 80 5.09 6.36 7.68
CA ILE A 80 3.62 6.42 7.86
C ILE A 80 3.00 7.49 6.97
N LEU A 81 1.93 7.13 6.27
CA LEU A 81 1.23 7.97 5.32
C LEU A 81 -0.10 8.41 5.91
N ALA A 82 -0.24 9.69 6.23
CA ALA A 82 -1.53 10.26 6.63
C ALA A 82 -2.46 10.38 5.41
N ASN A 83 -3.77 10.21 5.61
CA ASN A 83 -4.75 10.20 4.53
C ASN A 83 -4.82 11.54 3.75
N GLY A 84 -5.42 11.53 2.55
CA GLY A 84 -5.67 12.72 1.73
C GLY A 84 -4.41 13.56 1.46
N PRO A 85 -4.41 14.89 1.72
CA PRO A 85 -3.24 15.75 1.52
C PRO A 85 -2.15 15.60 2.59
N GLY A 86 -2.29 14.65 3.53
CA GLY A 86 -1.30 14.42 4.59
C GLY A 86 -1.60 15.13 5.92
N ASN A 87 -2.78 15.73 6.08
CA ASN A 87 -3.22 16.42 7.30
C ASN A 87 -4.45 15.75 7.97
N GLN A 88 -4.66 14.47 7.70
CA GLN A 88 -5.78 13.69 8.23
C GLN A 88 -5.34 12.87 9.45
N LYS A 89 -6.30 12.49 10.30
CA LYS A 89 -6.04 11.74 11.55
C LYS A 89 -5.90 10.23 11.33
N ASP A 90 -6.36 9.74 10.18
CA ASP A 90 -6.37 8.35 9.79
C ASP A 90 -5.23 8.03 8.80
N GLY A 91 -4.90 6.75 8.70
CA GLY A 91 -3.92 6.24 7.75
C GLY A 91 -4.42 6.36 6.32
N PHE A 92 -3.51 6.60 5.38
CA PHE A 92 -3.79 6.59 3.96
C PHE A 92 -4.19 5.19 3.51
N LYS A 93 -5.38 5.07 2.91
CA LYS A 93 -5.89 3.81 2.37
C LYS A 93 -5.20 3.50 1.04
N ALA A 94 -4.01 2.92 1.13
CA ALA A 94 -3.22 2.51 -0.02
C ALA A 94 -3.88 1.32 -0.74
N GLU A 95 -3.96 1.39 -2.06
CA GLU A 95 -4.55 0.35 -2.92
C GLU A 95 -3.62 -0.07 -4.07
N TRP A 96 -2.58 0.73 -4.35
CA TRP A 96 -1.56 0.43 -5.33
C TRP A 96 -0.28 1.17 -5.00
N ALA A 97 0.86 0.64 -5.46
CA ALA A 97 2.10 1.40 -5.51
C ALA A 97 2.92 1.11 -6.77
N THR A 98 3.77 2.05 -7.15
CA THR A 98 4.71 1.88 -8.27
C THR A 98 5.99 2.68 -8.03
N VAL A 99 7.03 2.41 -8.81
CA VAL A 99 8.29 3.14 -8.75
C VAL A 99 8.49 3.92 -10.05
N LYS A 100 8.82 5.20 -9.94
CA LYS A 100 9.15 6.07 -11.08
C LYS A 100 10.19 7.10 -10.64
N ASP A 101 11.21 7.31 -11.46
CA ASP A 101 12.28 8.30 -11.24
C ASP A 101 12.88 8.23 -9.82
N ASP A 102 13.25 7.03 -9.39
CA ASP A 102 13.81 6.73 -8.05
C ASP A 102 12.91 7.13 -6.86
N LYS A 103 11.60 7.20 -7.09
CA LYS A 103 10.60 7.47 -6.06
C LYS A 103 9.51 6.41 -6.05
N LEU A 104 9.03 6.13 -4.84
CA LEU A 104 7.90 5.26 -4.58
C LEU A 104 6.61 6.11 -4.62
N TYR A 105 5.68 5.75 -5.49
CA TYR A 105 4.34 6.34 -5.58
C TYR A 105 3.33 5.38 -4.98
N VAL A 106 2.52 5.85 -4.02
CA VAL A 106 1.46 5.07 -3.37
C VAL A 106 0.14 5.79 -3.57
N GLY A 107 -0.83 5.14 -4.20
CA GLY A 107 -2.15 5.73 -4.39
C GLY A 107 -3.26 4.97 -3.69
N SER A 108 -4.41 5.64 -3.61
CA SER A 108 -5.65 5.09 -3.08
C SER A 108 -6.58 4.71 -4.25
N ALA A 109 -7.86 4.47 -3.95
CA ALA A 109 -8.85 3.96 -4.90
C ALA A 109 -9.11 4.85 -6.13
N GLY A 110 -8.65 6.10 -6.15
CA GLY A 110 -8.78 6.98 -7.31
C GLY A 110 -10.20 7.47 -7.59
N MET A 111 -11.06 7.48 -6.57
CA MET A 111 -12.44 7.95 -6.67
C MET A 111 -12.89 8.74 -5.44
N THR A 112 -14.00 9.46 -5.57
CA THR A 112 -14.63 10.18 -4.47
C THR A 112 -15.61 9.30 -3.70
N PHE A 113 -15.75 9.54 -2.39
CA PHE A 113 -16.66 8.78 -1.54
C PHE A 113 -17.59 9.71 -0.74
N LEU A 114 -18.84 9.31 -0.53
CA LEU A 114 -19.72 9.99 0.41
C LEU A 114 -19.32 9.64 1.85
N ASP A 115 -18.90 10.63 2.62
CA ASP A 115 -18.67 10.47 4.05
C ASP A 115 -20.04 10.37 4.75
N LYS A 116 -20.37 9.16 5.21
CA LYS A 116 -21.65 8.87 5.87
C LYS A 116 -21.87 9.66 7.17
N ARG A 117 -20.82 10.15 7.82
CA ARG A 117 -20.92 10.93 9.07
C ARG A 117 -21.18 12.40 8.78
N THR A 118 -20.53 12.96 7.77
CA THR A 118 -20.63 14.41 7.46
C THR A 118 -21.59 14.73 6.33
N GLY A 119 -21.97 13.74 5.52
CA GLY A 119 -22.77 13.92 4.30
C GLY A 119 -21.99 14.53 3.13
N ASN A 120 -20.70 14.81 3.29
CA ASN A 120 -19.88 15.46 2.28
C ASN A 120 -19.17 14.45 1.36
N ILE A 121 -18.87 14.89 0.14
CA ILE A 121 -18.02 14.13 -0.79
C ILE A 121 -16.56 14.29 -0.38
N SER A 122 -15.94 13.20 0.07
CA SER A 122 -14.51 13.12 0.32
C SER A 122 -13.74 12.87 -0.97
N LYS A 123 -12.64 13.63 -1.12
CA LYS A 123 -11.67 13.50 -2.21
C LYS A 123 -10.35 12.88 -1.75
N ASN A 124 -10.26 12.38 -0.51
CA ASN A 124 -8.99 11.91 0.06
C ASN A 124 -8.35 10.79 -0.76
N ALA A 125 -9.17 9.92 -1.36
CA ALA A 125 -8.69 8.83 -2.20
C ALA A 125 -8.23 9.24 -3.61
N LEU A 126 -8.28 10.54 -3.94
CA LEU A 126 -7.70 11.10 -5.17
C LEU A 126 -6.25 11.57 -4.98
N TRP A 127 -5.72 11.48 -3.76
CA TRP A 127 -4.33 11.84 -3.48
C TRP A 127 -3.40 10.65 -3.71
N VAL A 128 -2.15 10.96 -4.06
CA VAL A 128 -1.04 10.01 -4.21
C VAL A 128 0.11 10.49 -3.32
N LYS A 129 0.82 9.55 -2.68
CA LYS A 129 2.02 9.81 -1.90
C LYS A 129 3.23 9.51 -2.75
N GLU A 130 4.10 10.49 -2.91
CA GLU A 130 5.43 10.32 -3.47
C GLU A 130 6.41 10.22 -2.30
N ILE A 131 7.26 9.19 -2.29
CA ILE A 131 8.19 8.89 -1.22
C ILE A 131 9.59 8.74 -1.83
N ASP A 132 10.54 9.52 -1.34
CA ASP A 132 11.93 9.39 -1.78
C ASP A 132 12.66 8.24 -1.05
N LYS A 133 13.91 7.95 -1.44
CA LYS A 133 14.73 6.91 -0.81
C LYS A 133 15.06 7.17 0.67
N ASN A 134 14.96 8.40 1.13
CA ASN A 134 15.20 8.79 2.52
C ASN A 134 13.91 8.72 3.37
N GLY A 135 12.77 8.51 2.74
CA GLY A 135 11.46 8.44 3.39
C GLY A 135 10.75 9.79 3.48
N GLU A 136 11.20 10.83 2.77
CA GLU A 136 10.47 12.08 2.64
C GLU A 136 9.19 11.86 1.85
N VAL A 137 8.06 12.35 2.38
CA VAL A 137 6.73 12.15 1.81
C VAL A 137 6.16 13.45 1.28
N ILE A 138 5.77 13.45 0.00
CA ILE A 138 5.02 14.52 -0.63
C ILE A 138 3.63 14.00 -1.01
N SER A 139 2.59 14.79 -0.75
CA SER A 139 1.21 14.46 -1.15
C SER A 139 0.84 15.22 -2.42
N ILE A 140 0.46 14.48 -3.47
CA ILE A 140 0.16 15.02 -4.80
C ILE A 140 -1.33 14.80 -5.09
N ASN A 141 -2.04 15.86 -5.48
CA ASN A 141 -3.43 15.74 -5.89
C ASN A 141 -3.51 15.19 -7.32
N TRP A 142 -4.10 14.00 -7.48
CA TRP A 142 -4.27 13.32 -8.77
C TRP A 142 -5.70 13.38 -9.31
N GLU A 143 -6.57 14.26 -8.79
CA GLU A 143 -7.95 14.41 -9.25
C GLU A 143 -8.05 14.56 -10.78
N ASN A 144 -7.20 15.40 -11.38
CA ASN A 144 -7.19 15.60 -12.82
C ASN A 144 -6.70 14.36 -13.59
N GLN A 145 -5.75 13.61 -13.02
CA GLN A 145 -5.19 12.39 -13.61
C GLN A 145 -6.23 11.27 -13.61
N TYR A 146 -6.89 11.04 -12.47
CA TYR A 146 -7.97 10.06 -12.37
C TYR A 146 -9.15 10.46 -13.26
N LYS A 147 -9.48 11.75 -13.36
CA LYS A 147 -10.50 12.22 -14.31
C LYS A 147 -10.14 11.89 -15.75
N LYS A 148 -8.90 12.14 -16.19
CA LYS A 148 -8.45 11.80 -17.55
C LYS A 148 -8.56 10.30 -17.84
N VAL A 149 -8.20 9.45 -16.88
CA VAL A 149 -8.36 7.99 -17.01
C VAL A 149 -9.83 7.63 -17.15
N LYS A 150 -10.69 8.18 -16.27
CA LYS A 150 -12.14 7.96 -16.34
C LYS A 150 -12.73 8.39 -17.67
N ASP A 151 -12.42 9.61 -18.13
CA ASP A 151 -12.95 10.16 -19.39
C ASP A 151 -12.50 9.34 -20.61
N ALA A 152 -11.30 8.75 -20.57
CA ALA A 152 -10.80 7.87 -21.63
C ALA A 152 -11.49 6.49 -21.67
N MET A 153 -12.17 6.09 -20.60
CA MET A 153 -12.89 4.81 -20.52
C MET A 153 -14.34 4.87 -21.03
N GLY A 154 -14.84 6.07 -21.39
CA GLY A 154 -16.24 6.30 -21.82
C GLY A 154 -17.21 6.44 -20.67
#